data_AF-J3JJ51-F1
#
_entry.id   AF-J3JJ51-F1
#
_cell.length_a   1.000
_cell.length_b   1.000
_cell.length_c   1.000
_cell.angle_alpha   90.00
_cell.angle_beta   90.00
_cell.angle_gamma   90.00
#
_symmetry.space_group_name_H-M   'P 1'
#
loop_
_entity.id
_entity.type
_entity.pdbx_description
1 polymer ?
#
loop_
_entity_poly.entity_id
_entity_poly.type
_entity_poly.pdbx_seq_one_letter_code
_entity_poly.pdbx_strand_id
1 'polypeptide(L)'
;MKKLPTVSELGGMRAILGYVGNLLIGVALVAAPFIINGGQSPFYPSKQFHPTVEIHDEPGVLPQDFIESDLKKLTFRQPTHIAVIDVSNSKVQNLEQEVQNYARTHATDVPWISWTDSERWADNVFVIAAAPNANYDERLEGQVAGYYYGSRLQISEEGREEVWDVTELKMIERDEVGRVLESAKVASDYIGAQLNPARVCATITLFVIFFVAANQWTRYYLGRGKRARSGIEEAREAYSQAVVGRAAAGDYLQLIPTSDIYGVQVIARYTVLQRHYRRLERAWKIIGNPVGLQWFGMRRSRLAEYVKTYSVQLRAMQQTVVNCAQLLSKTGSWRESWENECVPVRQDIAAVARMFSYVPRIHRQFGEKALKWVKLKQAELDETTTKVLTERMSPAEALRVLNRLSVAANKFAEQAVDELFWGKSSRDHYREYRKYLLRYREESRQGLKSATKPSSRPQFRVGAHGVYYVTPSNSADEGHEFSNVSVTVRMNPWSPAASFVALRTETPGPMSVYAPVRDISDAYQCAVALPGVKQESEIKKNFKGESRRK
;
A
#
# COMPACT_ATOMS: atom_id res chain seq x y z
N MET A 1 -4.92 -25.62 32.32
CA MET A 1 -5.30 -25.61 30.89
C MET A 1 -6.18 -24.40 30.61
N LYS A 2 -5.78 -23.48 29.72
CA LYS A 2 -6.65 -22.35 29.30
C LYS A 2 -7.75 -22.91 28.40
N LYS A 3 -9.03 -22.65 28.73
CA LYS A 3 -10.18 -22.99 27.87
C LYS A 3 -9.93 -22.43 26.47
N LEU A 4 -10.09 -23.27 25.45
CA LEU A 4 -10.06 -22.83 24.05
C LEU A 4 -11.20 -21.83 23.83
N PRO A 5 -10.94 -20.68 23.19
CA PRO A 5 -11.96 -19.67 22.96
C PRO A 5 -13.06 -20.22 22.05
N THR A 6 -14.30 -19.88 22.35
CA THR A 6 -15.48 -20.32 21.58
C THR A 6 -15.56 -19.59 20.23
N VAL A 7 -16.30 -20.18 19.27
CA VAL A 7 -16.44 -19.62 17.91
C VAL A 7 -17.04 -18.20 17.92
N SER A 8 -17.93 -17.90 18.87
CA SER A 8 -18.48 -16.55 19.08
C SER A 8 -17.43 -15.57 19.59
N GLU A 9 -16.56 -15.99 20.52
CA GLU A 9 -15.44 -15.20 21.05
C GLU A 9 -14.36 -14.94 19.97
N LEU A 10 -14.21 -15.84 19.00
CA LEU A 10 -13.33 -15.63 17.85
C LEU A 10 -13.96 -14.79 16.73
N GLY A 11 -15.22 -14.37 16.89
CA GLY A 11 -15.92 -13.52 15.93
C GLY A 11 -16.55 -14.28 14.75
N GLY A 12 -16.84 -15.56 14.93
CA GLY A 12 -17.60 -16.40 14.01
C GLY A 12 -16.78 -17.05 12.90
N MET A 13 -17.36 -18.07 12.26
CA MET A 13 -16.69 -18.92 11.26
C MET A 13 -16.07 -18.14 10.11
N ARG A 14 -16.73 -17.08 9.59
CA ARG A 14 -16.18 -16.27 8.49
C ARG A 14 -14.87 -15.57 8.87
N ALA A 15 -14.74 -15.10 10.12
CA ALA A 15 -13.53 -14.46 10.59
C ALA A 15 -12.40 -15.49 10.79
N ILE A 16 -12.74 -16.68 11.30
CA ILE A 16 -11.82 -17.81 11.43
C ILE A 16 -11.30 -18.24 10.06
N LEU A 17 -12.18 -18.50 9.08
CA LEU A 17 -11.78 -18.90 7.73
C LEU A 17 -10.91 -17.83 7.05
N GLY A 18 -11.25 -16.55 7.19
CA GLY A 18 -10.44 -15.47 6.63
C GLY A 18 -9.05 -15.37 7.28
N TYR A 19 -8.94 -15.64 8.57
CA TYR A 19 -7.67 -15.67 9.28
C TYR A 19 -6.82 -16.88 8.90
N VAL A 20 -7.42 -18.08 8.97
CA VAL A 20 -6.76 -19.34 8.62
C VAL A 20 -6.30 -19.31 7.17
N GLY A 21 -7.14 -18.84 6.24
CA GLY A 21 -6.76 -18.72 4.82
C GLY A 21 -5.53 -17.83 4.60
N ASN A 22 -5.42 -16.70 5.30
CA ASN A 22 -4.24 -15.83 5.19
C ASN A 22 -2.99 -16.43 5.84
N LEU A 23 -3.16 -17.22 6.90
CA LEU A 23 -2.06 -17.93 7.54
C LEU A 23 -1.56 -19.07 6.65
N LEU A 24 -2.48 -19.77 5.98
CA LEU A 24 -2.17 -20.80 5.00
C LEU A 24 -1.38 -20.25 3.79
N ILE A 25 -1.54 -18.99 3.41
CA ILE A 25 -0.68 -18.36 2.38
C ILE A 25 0.77 -18.30 2.87
N GLY A 26 1.01 -17.96 4.14
CA GLY A 26 2.35 -17.98 4.73
C GLY A 26 2.95 -19.39 4.73
N VAL A 27 2.15 -20.40 5.10
CA VAL A 27 2.56 -21.81 5.06
C VAL A 27 2.84 -22.27 3.62
N ALA A 28 2.00 -21.89 2.66
CA ALA A 28 2.17 -22.21 1.26
C ALA A 28 3.45 -21.59 0.68
N LEU A 29 3.82 -20.35 1.07
CA LEU A 29 5.07 -19.73 0.67
C LEU A 29 6.29 -20.50 1.22
N VAL A 30 6.22 -21.04 2.44
CA VAL A 30 7.29 -21.89 2.99
C VAL A 30 7.36 -23.24 2.29
N ALA A 31 6.22 -23.81 1.88
CA ALA A 31 6.14 -25.11 1.21
C ALA A 31 6.46 -25.05 -0.30
N ALA A 32 6.19 -23.94 -0.97
CA ALA A 32 6.42 -23.74 -2.41
C ALA A 32 7.82 -24.15 -2.90
N PRO A 33 8.94 -23.77 -2.26
CA PRO A 33 10.27 -24.17 -2.72
C PRO A 33 10.50 -25.70 -2.70
N PHE A 34 9.84 -26.43 -1.80
CA PHE A 34 9.91 -27.90 -1.78
C PHE A 34 9.16 -28.53 -2.96
N ILE A 35 8.00 -27.96 -3.34
CA ILE A 35 7.20 -28.44 -4.47
C ILE A 35 7.94 -28.15 -5.80
N ILE A 36 8.52 -26.95 -5.93
CA ILE A 36 9.24 -26.52 -7.13
C ILE A 36 10.46 -27.42 -7.41
N ASN A 37 11.15 -27.87 -6.36
CA ASN A 37 12.31 -28.76 -6.48
C ASN A 37 11.97 -30.26 -6.45
N GLY A 38 10.73 -30.65 -6.75
CA GLY A 38 10.34 -32.06 -6.84
C GLY A 38 10.50 -32.85 -5.53
N GLY A 39 10.38 -32.17 -4.38
CA GLY A 39 10.57 -32.76 -3.06
C GLY A 39 12.03 -32.93 -2.64
N GLN A 40 13.00 -32.55 -3.49
CA GLN A 40 14.41 -32.57 -3.12
C GLN A 40 14.76 -31.32 -2.30
N SER A 41 15.27 -31.56 -1.10
CA SER A 41 15.76 -30.51 -0.23
C SER A 41 17.29 -30.49 -0.30
N PRO A 42 17.94 -29.31 -0.40
CA PRO A 42 19.38 -29.21 -0.26
C PRO A 42 19.86 -29.60 1.16
N PHE A 43 18.93 -29.78 2.11
CA PHE A 43 19.20 -30.07 3.51
C PHE A 43 18.99 -31.54 3.88
N TYR A 44 18.58 -32.41 2.94
CA TYR A 44 18.44 -33.85 3.18
C TYR A 44 19.42 -34.64 2.29
N PRO A 45 20.09 -35.67 2.82
CA PRO A 45 21.05 -36.45 2.05
C PRO A 45 20.35 -37.15 0.86
N SER A 46 21.03 -37.21 -0.28
CA SER A 46 20.59 -37.98 -1.44
C SER A 46 20.38 -39.46 -1.08
N LYS A 47 19.48 -40.14 -1.80
CA LYS A 47 19.28 -41.59 -1.65
C LYS A 47 20.63 -42.30 -1.85
N GLN A 48 21.02 -43.12 -0.88
CA GLN A 48 22.23 -43.95 -0.93
C GLN A 48 21.85 -45.35 -1.43
N PHE A 49 22.57 -45.84 -2.45
CA PHE A 49 22.41 -47.17 -3.03
C PHE A 49 23.71 -47.96 -2.85
N HIS A 50 23.61 -49.19 -2.37
CA HIS A 50 24.74 -50.11 -2.38
C HIS A 50 24.91 -50.70 -3.78
N PRO A 51 26.15 -50.80 -4.29
CA PRO A 51 26.38 -51.37 -5.61
C PRO A 51 26.17 -52.88 -5.59
N THR A 52 25.84 -53.42 -6.76
CA THR A 52 26.11 -54.83 -7.06
C THR A 52 27.49 -54.92 -7.68
N VAL A 53 28.23 -55.99 -7.41
CA VAL A 53 29.64 -56.11 -7.80
C VAL A 53 29.83 -57.45 -8.47
N GLU A 54 30.52 -57.44 -9.60
CA GLU A 54 30.89 -58.60 -10.40
C GLU A 54 32.38 -58.47 -10.76
N ILE A 55 33.18 -59.53 -10.56
CA ILE A 55 34.64 -59.49 -10.76
C ILE A 55 35.05 -60.65 -11.68
N HIS A 56 35.72 -60.33 -12.78
CA HIS A 56 36.28 -61.26 -13.75
C HIS A 56 37.79 -61.04 -13.89
N ASP A 57 38.57 -61.82 -13.19
CA ASP A 57 40.04 -61.74 -13.22
C ASP A 57 40.62 -62.98 -13.91
N GLU A 58 40.83 -62.88 -15.22
CA GLU A 58 41.39 -63.97 -16.05
C GLU A 58 42.86 -64.28 -15.71
N PRO A 59 43.72 -63.28 -15.37
CA PRO A 59 45.10 -63.51 -14.95
C PRO A 59 45.26 -64.10 -13.55
N GLY A 60 44.27 -63.97 -12.66
CA GLY A 60 44.33 -64.45 -11.28
C GLY A 60 45.20 -63.57 -10.36
N VAL A 61 45.27 -62.27 -10.64
CA VAL A 61 46.13 -61.30 -9.93
C VAL A 61 45.38 -60.62 -8.77
N LEU A 62 44.06 -60.65 -8.77
CA LEU A 62 43.21 -59.94 -7.81
C LEU A 62 42.65 -60.87 -6.72
N PRO A 63 42.72 -60.49 -5.42
CA PRO A 63 42.02 -61.17 -4.34
C PRO A 63 40.51 -60.85 -4.39
N GLN A 64 39.76 -61.63 -5.17
CA GLN A 64 38.36 -61.38 -5.52
C GLN A 64 37.44 -61.18 -4.30
N ASP A 65 37.46 -62.09 -3.30
CA ASP A 65 36.61 -62.02 -2.10
C ASP A 65 36.81 -60.71 -1.31
N PHE A 66 38.06 -60.25 -1.22
CA PHE A 66 38.42 -59.04 -0.49
C PHE A 66 37.90 -57.80 -1.22
N ILE A 67 38.13 -57.72 -2.53
CA ILE A 67 37.69 -56.60 -3.37
C ILE A 67 36.17 -56.51 -3.40
N GLU A 68 35.48 -57.64 -3.57
CA GLU A 68 34.01 -57.68 -3.63
C GLU A 68 33.39 -57.17 -2.32
N SER A 69 33.91 -57.62 -1.16
CA SER A 69 33.47 -57.17 0.16
C SER A 69 33.61 -55.65 0.33
N ASP A 70 34.74 -55.08 -0.10
CA ASP A 70 35.02 -53.66 0.09
C ASP A 70 34.25 -52.78 -0.91
N LEU A 71 34.10 -53.20 -2.16
CA LEU A 71 33.28 -52.50 -3.14
C LEU A 71 31.80 -52.45 -2.74
N LYS A 72 31.25 -53.53 -2.15
CA LYS A 72 29.87 -53.57 -1.65
C LYS A 72 29.60 -52.60 -0.48
N LYS A 73 30.63 -52.18 0.25
CA LYS A 73 30.51 -51.18 1.33
C LYS A 73 30.34 -49.76 0.80
N LEU A 74 30.72 -49.50 -0.45
CA LEU A 74 30.56 -48.18 -1.07
C LEU A 74 29.08 -47.82 -1.21
N THR A 75 28.80 -46.52 -1.27
CA THR A 75 27.45 -45.99 -1.46
C THR A 75 27.42 -45.01 -2.61
N PHE A 76 26.54 -45.27 -3.57
CA PHE A 76 26.32 -44.42 -4.74
C PHE A 76 25.04 -43.60 -4.58
N ARG A 77 24.94 -42.48 -5.28
CA ARG A 77 23.73 -41.62 -5.29
C ARG A 77 22.67 -42.06 -6.31
N GLN A 78 23.00 -43.08 -7.10
CA GLN A 78 22.13 -43.76 -8.06
C GLN A 78 22.42 -45.26 -8.03
N PRO A 79 21.48 -46.13 -8.49
CA PRO A 79 21.75 -47.56 -8.62
C PRO A 79 22.93 -47.79 -9.57
N THR A 80 23.96 -48.49 -9.10
CA THR A 80 25.19 -48.76 -9.85
C THR A 80 25.54 -50.24 -9.74
N HIS A 81 25.94 -50.83 -10.86
CA HIS A 81 26.56 -52.16 -10.92
C HIS A 81 28.04 -51.97 -11.28
N ILE A 82 28.94 -52.42 -10.43
CA ILE A 82 30.40 -52.35 -10.66
C ILE A 82 30.84 -53.67 -11.26
N ALA A 83 31.38 -53.61 -12.48
CA ALA A 83 32.00 -54.72 -13.16
C ALA A 83 33.52 -54.51 -13.16
N VAL A 84 34.28 -55.40 -12.54
CA VAL A 84 35.75 -55.37 -12.56
C VAL A 84 36.22 -56.45 -13.52
N ILE A 85 37.09 -56.11 -14.46
CA ILE A 85 37.60 -57.06 -15.45
C ILE A 85 39.09 -56.87 -15.72
N ASP A 86 39.87 -57.93 -15.52
CA ASP A 86 41.26 -57.99 -15.95
C ASP A 86 41.38 -59.01 -17.09
N VAL A 87 41.79 -58.55 -18.27
CA VAL A 87 41.93 -59.39 -19.47
C VAL A 87 43.32 -60.03 -19.55
N SER A 88 43.37 -61.29 -19.99
CA SER A 88 44.61 -62.08 -20.06
C SER A 88 45.46 -61.84 -21.32
N ASN A 89 44.93 -61.11 -22.31
CA ASN A 89 45.56 -60.90 -23.60
C ASN A 89 46.81 -59.98 -23.50
N SER A 90 47.96 -60.45 -23.97
CA SER A 90 49.23 -59.69 -23.94
C SER A 90 49.40 -58.71 -25.10
N LYS A 91 48.47 -58.71 -26.08
CA LYS A 91 48.48 -57.84 -27.27
C LYS A 91 47.14 -57.10 -27.41
N VAL A 92 46.85 -56.22 -26.45
CA VAL A 92 45.67 -55.35 -26.49
C VAL A 92 45.98 -54.11 -27.35
N GLN A 93 45.26 -53.93 -28.46
CA GLN A 93 45.33 -52.70 -29.28
C GLN A 93 44.26 -51.68 -28.86
N ASN A 94 43.10 -52.16 -28.41
CA ASN A 94 42.00 -51.35 -27.90
C ASN A 94 41.30 -52.09 -26.76
N LEU A 95 41.51 -51.62 -25.53
CA LEU A 95 40.97 -52.25 -24.32
C LEU A 95 39.44 -52.23 -24.30
N GLU A 96 38.81 -51.17 -24.80
CA GLU A 96 37.35 -51.05 -24.81
C GLU A 96 36.70 -52.13 -25.68
N GLN A 97 37.26 -52.34 -26.87
CA GLN A 97 36.77 -53.38 -27.79
C GLN A 97 36.97 -54.78 -27.24
N GLU A 98 38.09 -55.03 -26.56
CA GLU A 98 38.35 -56.32 -25.93
C GLU A 98 37.35 -56.61 -24.81
N VAL A 99 37.09 -55.63 -23.94
CA VAL A 99 36.11 -55.76 -22.85
C VAL A 99 34.68 -55.90 -23.40
N GLN A 100 34.32 -55.17 -24.45
CA GLN A 100 33.04 -55.36 -25.12
C GLN A 100 32.91 -56.77 -25.72
N ASN A 101 33.97 -57.31 -26.32
CA ASN A 101 33.96 -58.68 -26.86
C ASN A 101 33.88 -59.72 -25.75
N TYR A 102 34.56 -59.50 -24.63
CA TYR A 102 34.44 -60.34 -23.44
C TYR A 102 33.01 -60.38 -22.94
N ALA A 103 32.39 -59.21 -22.72
CA ALA A 103 31.00 -59.08 -22.25
C ALA A 103 29.97 -59.74 -23.20
N ARG A 104 30.30 -59.93 -24.48
CA ARG A 104 29.43 -60.64 -25.46
C ARG A 104 29.61 -62.15 -25.43
N THR A 105 30.80 -62.63 -25.07
CA THR A 105 31.18 -64.05 -25.20
C THR A 105 31.15 -64.81 -23.87
N HIS A 106 31.21 -64.10 -22.75
CA HIS A 106 31.19 -64.68 -21.40
C HIS A 106 29.85 -64.42 -20.71
N ALA A 107 29.51 -65.30 -19.76
CA ALA A 107 28.34 -65.10 -18.92
C ALA A 107 28.59 -63.97 -17.93
N THR A 108 27.70 -62.97 -17.93
CA THR A 108 27.71 -61.85 -16.99
C THR A 108 26.45 -61.88 -16.12
N ASP A 109 26.57 -61.48 -14.85
CA ASP A 109 25.46 -61.45 -13.89
C ASP A 109 24.37 -60.45 -14.32
N VAL A 110 24.81 -59.32 -14.86
CA VAL A 110 23.95 -58.36 -15.57
C VAL A 110 24.53 -58.04 -16.94
N PRO A 111 23.70 -57.74 -17.96
CA PRO A 111 24.21 -57.34 -19.27
C PRO A 111 25.05 -56.06 -19.17
N TRP A 112 26.34 -56.13 -19.49
CA TRP A 112 27.22 -54.94 -19.50
C TRP A 112 27.03 -54.08 -20.74
N ILE A 113 26.48 -54.64 -21.81
CA ILE A 113 26.19 -53.94 -23.08
C ILE A 113 24.69 -53.67 -23.16
N SER A 114 24.32 -52.51 -23.69
CA SER A 114 22.93 -52.13 -23.90
C SER A 114 22.23 -53.04 -24.91
N TRP A 115 21.03 -53.52 -24.55
CA TRP A 115 20.17 -54.31 -25.44
C TRP A 115 19.69 -53.53 -26.67
N THR A 116 19.65 -52.21 -26.59
CA THR A 116 19.14 -51.35 -27.67
C THR A 116 20.23 -50.79 -28.57
N ASP A 117 21.47 -50.75 -28.07
CA ASP A 117 22.62 -50.19 -28.78
C ASP A 117 23.88 -50.99 -28.42
N SER A 118 24.31 -51.85 -29.34
CA SER A 118 25.42 -52.79 -29.13
C SER A 118 26.79 -52.11 -28.99
N GLU A 119 26.88 -50.80 -29.29
CA GLU A 119 28.09 -49.99 -29.13
C GLU A 119 28.15 -49.27 -27.78
N ARG A 120 27.08 -49.34 -26.96
CA ARG A 120 27.00 -48.65 -25.67
C ARG A 120 27.01 -49.58 -24.48
N TRP A 121 27.65 -49.11 -23.42
CA TRP A 121 27.56 -49.69 -22.09
C TRP A 121 26.12 -49.59 -21.54
N ALA A 122 25.69 -50.62 -20.82
CA ALA A 122 24.37 -50.70 -20.22
C ALA A 122 24.16 -49.60 -19.17
N ASP A 123 22.92 -49.15 -19.03
CA ASP A 123 22.56 -47.88 -18.39
C ASP A 123 23.21 -47.61 -17.02
N ASN A 124 23.33 -48.61 -16.14
CA ASN A 124 23.80 -48.44 -14.75
C ASN A 124 25.11 -49.18 -14.46
N VAL A 125 25.86 -49.59 -15.48
CA VAL A 125 27.09 -50.36 -15.32
C VAL A 125 28.30 -49.43 -15.31
N PHE A 126 29.16 -49.59 -14.30
CA PHE A 126 30.47 -48.96 -14.19
C PHE A 126 31.52 -50.05 -14.33
N VAL A 127 32.27 -50.02 -15.43
CA VAL A 127 33.29 -51.04 -15.73
C VAL A 127 34.67 -50.50 -15.36
N ILE A 128 35.41 -51.25 -14.56
CA ILE A 128 36.82 -51.03 -14.23
C ILE A 128 37.61 -52.12 -14.95
N ALA A 129 38.33 -51.77 -16.00
CA ALA A 129 39.04 -52.72 -16.84
C ALA A 129 40.56 -52.56 -16.75
N ALA A 130 41.30 -53.66 -16.81
CA ALA A 130 42.74 -53.63 -17.05
C ALA A 130 43.26 -54.81 -17.88
N ALA A 131 44.47 -54.67 -18.41
CA ALA A 131 45.21 -55.68 -19.15
C ALA A 131 46.61 -55.84 -18.52
N PRO A 132 46.73 -56.50 -17.35
CA PRO A 132 47.97 -56.52 -16.56
C PRO A 132 49.15 -57.21 -17.27
N ASN A 133 48.88 -58.07 -18.26
CA ASN A 133 49.90 -58.78 -19.04
C ASN A 133 50.31 -58.07 -20.34
N ALA A 134 49.74 -56.89 -20.63
CA ALA A 134 50.11 -56.10 -21.81
C ALA A 134 51.47 -55.41 -21.61
N ASN A 135 52.29 -55.39 -22.65
CA ASN A 135 53.65 -54.83 -22.58
C ASN A 135 53.56 -53.29 -22.50
N TYR A 136 53.95 -52.72 -21.36
CA TYR A 136 53.90 -51.28 -21.11
C TYR A 136 54.91 -50.54 -22.01
N ASP A 137 54.41 -49.72 -22.94
CA ASP A 137 55.19 -48.73 -23.68
C ASP A 137 54.60 -47.35 -23.34
N GLU A 138 55.44 -46.40 -22.94
CA GLU A 138 55.02 -45.03 -22.54
C GLU A 138 54.24 -44.30 -23.64
N ARG A 139 54.29 -44.78 -24.89
CA ARG A 139 53.49 -44.29 -26.01
C ARG A 139 52.03 -44.79 -26.05
N LEU A 140 51.62 -45.63 -25.09
CA LEU A 140 50.32 -46.32 -25.06
C LEU A 140 49.48 -45.93 -23.83
N GLU A 141 49.46 -44.65 -23.47
CA GLU A 141 48.48 -44.09 -22.52
C GLU A 141 47.07 -44.57 -22.90
N GLY A 142 46.38 -45.25 -21.96
CA GLY A 142 45.01 -45.72 -22.12
C GLY A 142 44.81 -47.16 -22.63
N GLN A 143 45.87 -47.95 -22.87
CA GLN A 143 45.70 -49.34 -23.35
C GLN A 143 45.75 -50.41 -22.25
N VAL A 144 46.22 -50.07 -21.06
CA VAL A 144 46.45 -51.04 -19.97
C VAL A 144 45.38 -50.97 -18.88
N ALA A 145 44.68 -49.85 -18.71
CA ALA A 145 43.53 -49.71 -17.83
C ALA A 145 42.48 -48.77 -18.45
N GLY A 146 41.21 -48.98 -18.14
CA GLY A 146 40.09 -48.23 -18.70
C GLY A 146 38.86 -48.21 -17.80
N TYR A 147 38.12 -47.10 -17.82
CA TYR A 147 36.90 -46.92 -17.05
C TYR A 147 35.74 -46.58 -17.97
N TYR A 148 34.70 -47.39 -17.95
CA TYR A 148 33.56 -47.23 -18.83
C TYR A 148 32.27 -47.01 -18.06
N TYR A 149 31.51 -46.00 -18.50
CA TYR A 149 30.32 -45.53 -17.79
C TYR A 149 29.08 -45.79 -18.64
N GLY A 150 28.12 -46.49 -18.03
CA GLY A 150 26.77 -46.68 -18.57
C GLY A 150 26.06 -45.38 -18.93
N SER A 151 25.15 -45.45 -19.90
CA SER A 151 24.49 -44.26 -20.46
C SER A 151 23.71 -43.41 -19.44
N ARG A 152 23.25 -44.02 -18.33
CA ARG A 152 22.54 -43.34 -17.25
C ARG A 152 23.41 -43.06 -16.03
N LEU A 153 24.67 -43.53 -16.00
CA LEU A 153 25.61 -43.15 -14.97
C LEU A 153 26.10 -41.72 -15.20
N GLN A 154 25.48 -40.78 -14.48
CA GLN A 154 25.87 -39.37 -14.53
C GLN A 154 27.15 -39.14 -13.72
N ILE A 155 28.24 -38.80 -14.41
CA ILE A 155 29.52 -38.38 -13.82
C ILE A 155 30.02 -37.13 -14.56
N SER A 156 30.61 -36.17 -13.85
CA SER A 156 31.24 -34.98 -14.46
C SER A 156 32.54 -35.34 -15.17
N GLU A 157 33.02 -34.47 -16.06
CA GLU A 157 34.33 -34.60 -16.70
C GLU A 157 35.46 -34.59 -15.67
N GLU A 158 35.44 -33.65 -14.73
CA GLU A 158 36.32 -33.60 -13.55
C GLU A 158 36.30 -34.90 -12.74
N GLY A 159 35.12 -35.53 -12.57
CA GLY A 159 35.03 -36.80 -11.86
C GLY A 159 35.64 -37.97 -12.63
N ARG A 160 35.67 -37.90 -13.97
CA ARG A 160 36.36 -38.91 -14.80
C ARG A 160 37.87 -38.72 -14.77
N GLU A 161 38.33 -37.47 -14.78
CA GLU A 161 39.75 -37.12 -14.65
C GLU A 161 40.29 -37.58 -13.28
N GLU A 162 39.60 -37.29 -12.18
CA GLU A 162 40.05 -37.70 -10.84
C GLU A 162 40.13 -39.24 -10.69
N VAL A 163 39.17 -39.96 -11.29
CA VAL A 163 39.23 -41.44 -11.33
C VAL A 163 40.45 -41.91 -12.13
N TRP A 164 40.76 -41.24 -13.24
CA TRP A 164 41.94 -41.56 -14.04
C TRP A 164 43.25 -41.25 -13.30
N ASP A 165 43.37 -40.09 -12.68
CA ASP A 165 44.57 -39.65 -11.96
C ASP A 165 44.95 -40.61 -10.82
N VAL A 166 43.96 -41.04 -10.03
CA VAL A 166 44.17 -42.04 -8.96
C VAL A 166 44.60 -43.39 -9.54
N THR A 167 44.07 -43.75 -10.70
CA THR A 167 44.44 -44.98 -11.39
C THR A 167 45.88 -44.95 -11.86
N GLU A 168 46.28 -43.87 -12.53
CA GLU A 168 47.63 -43.67 -13.04
C GLU A 168 48.65 -43.78 -11.90
N LEU A 169 48.37 -43.12 -10.77
CA LEU A 169 49.18 -43.21 -9.56
C LEU A 169 49.30 -44.65 -9.07
N LYS A 170 48.20 -45.41 -9.01
CA LYS A 170 48.21 -46.81 -8.53
C LYS A 170 48.89 -47.78 -9.49
N MET A 171 48.83 -47.52 -10.79
CA MET A 171 49.59 -48.27 -11.79
C MET A 171 51.09 -48.03 -11.66
N ILE A 172 51.52 -46.78 -11.41
CA ILE A 172 52.93 -46.44 -11.14
C ILE A 172 53.42 -47.17 -9.87
N GLU A 173 52.59 -47.22 -8.83
CA GLU A 173 52.88 -47.94 -7.58
C GLU A 173 52.83 -49.47 -7.73
N ARG A 174 52.34 -49.99 -8.87
CA ARG A 174 52.07 -51.41 -9.13
C ARG A 174 51.11 -52.03 -8.09
N ASP A 175 50.13 -51.24 -7.65
CA ASP A 175 49.11 -51.62 -6.68
C ASP A 175 47.79 -51.95 -7.40
N GLU A 176 47.64 -53.20 -7.84
CA GLU A 176 46.45 -53.67 -8.57
C GLU A 176 45.17 -53.66 -7.72
N VAL A 177 45.29 -53.86 -6.41
CA VAL A 177 44.15 -53.81 -5.49
C VAL A 177 43.71 -52.37 -5.27
N GLY A 178 44.67 -51.47 -5.03
CA GLY A 178 44.42 -50.04 -4.88
C GLY A 178 43.82 -49.41 -6.14
N ARG A 179 44.25 -49.86 -7.33
CA ARG A 179 43.68 -49.46 -8.61
C ARG A 179 42.17 -49.71 -8.69
N VAL A 180 41.68 -50.82 -8.18
CA VAL A 180 40.25 -51.13 -8.22
C VAL A 180 39.50 -50.39 -7.11
N LEU A 181 40.00 -50.45 -5.87
CA LEU A 181 39.29 -49.92 -4.70
C LEU A 181 39.25 -48.39 -4.65
N GLU A 182 40.36 -47.70 -4.89
CA GLU A 182 40.39 -46.24 -4.83
C GLU A 182 39.67 -45.62 -6.02
N SER A 183 39.83 -46.17 -7.24
CA SER A 183 39.09 -45.68 -8.41
C SER A 183 37.57 -45.87 -8.25
N ALA A 184 37.12 -46.99 -7.68
CA ALA A 184 35.70 -47.19 -7.38
C ALA A 184 35.18 -46.25 -6.28
N LYS A 185 35.99 -45.96 -5.26
CA LYS A 185 35.65 -45.03 -4.19
C LYS A 185 35.53 -43.60 -4.69
N VAL A 186 36.49 -43.11 -5.46
CA VAL A 186 36.43 -41.79 -6.12
C VAL A 186 35.22 -41.74 -7.05
N ALA A 187 35.00 -42.77 -7.87
CA ALA A 187 33.82 -42.85 -8.72
C ALA A 187 32.52 -42.79 -7.89
N SER A 188 32.47 -43.40 -6.70
CA SER A 188 31.27 -43.35 -5.83
C SER A 188 30.93 -41.95 -5.32
N ASP A 189 31.94 -41.09 -5.15
CA ASP A 189 31.74 -39.70 -4.72
C ASP A 189 31.20 -38.81 -5.86
N TYR A 190 31.58 -39.10 -7.11
CA TYR A 190 31.20 -38.32 -8.29
C TYR A 190 29.96 -38.86 -9.03
N ILE A 191 29.73 -40.18 -9.04
CA ILE A 191 28.61 -40.82 -9.74
C ILE A 191 27.27 -40.44 -9.08
N GLY A 192 26.43 -39.73 -9.83
CA GLY A 192 25.16 -39.15 -9.37
C GLY A 192 25.34 -37.86 -8.55
N ALA A 193 26.56 -37.35 -8.39
CA ALA A 193 26.85 -36.10 -7.72
C ALA A 193 26.79 -34.92 -8.71
N GLN A 194 25.58 -34.54 -9.14
CA GLN A 194 25.38 -33.23 -9.76
C GLN A 194 25.40 -32.11 -8.70
N LEU A 195 26.49 -31.95 -7.95
CA LEU A 195 26.72 -30.77 -7.13
C LEU A 195 27.24 -29.65 -8.02
N ASN A 196 26.42 -29.17 -8.95
CA ASN A 196 26.72 -27.90 -9.60
C ASN A 196 26.59 -26.80 -8.53
N PRO A 197 27.70 -26.14 -8.11
CA PRO A 197 27.65 -25.13 -7.05
C PRO A 197 26.67 -24.01 -7.40
N ALA A 198 26.50 -23.70 -8.69
CA ALA A 198 25.49 -22.74 -9.14
C ALA A 198 24.06 -23.21 -8.87
N ARG A 199 23.76 -24.51 -9.03
CA ARG A 199 22.43 -25.08 -8.73
C ARG A 199 22.16 -25.12 -7.23
N VAL A 200 23.16 -25.42 -6.41
CA VAL A 200 23.04 -25.39 -4.94
C VAL A 200 22.80 -23.96 -4.46
N CYS A 201 23.60 -23.00 -4.92
CA CYS A 201 23.43 -21.58 -4.63
C CYS A 201 22.07 -21.05 -5.10
N ALA A 202 21.62 -21.40 -6.30
CA ALA A 202 20.31 -21.03 -6.81
C ALA A 202 19.17 -21.59 -5.94
N THR A 203 19.31 -22.84 -5.49
CA THR A 203 18.34 -23.49 -4.61
C THR A 203 18.27 -22.80 -3.25
N ILE A 204 19.41 -22.56 -2.60
CA ILE A 204 19.47 -21.84 -1.32
C ILE A 204 18.88 -20.44 -1.47
N THR A 205 19.24 -19.73 -2.54
CA THR A 205 18.72 -18.38 -2.83
C THR A 205 17.20 -18.40 -2.97
N LEU A 206 16.64 -19.38 -3.67
CA LEU A 206 15.20 -19.56 -3.82
C LEU A 206 14.51 -19.78 -2.46
N PHE A 207 15.06 -20.64 -1.60
CA PHE A 207 14.54 -20.84 -0.23
C PHE A 207 14.59 -19.54 0.59
N VAL A 208 15.68 -18.77 0.51
CA VAL A 208 15.82 -17.49 1.21
C VAL A 208 14.76 -16.49 0.72
N ILE A 209 14.53 -16.39 -0.59
CA ILE A 209 13.50 -15.50 -1.17
C ILE A 209 12.11 -15.85 -0.62
N PHE A 210 11.73 -17.13 -0.65
CA PHE A 210 10.43 -17.57 -0.16
C PHE A 210 10.29 -17.39 1.36
N PHE A 211 11.35 -17.60 2.13
CA PHE A 211 11.35 -17.38 3.58
C PHE A 211 11.19 -15.90 3.93
N VAL A 212 11.92 -15.02 3.23
CA VAL A 212 11.78 -13.56 3.36
C VAL A 212 10.36 -13.14 2.98
N ALA A 213 9.80 -13.66 1.90
CA ALA A 213 8.42 -13.37 1.48
C ALA A 213 7.39 -13.84 2.53
N ALA A 214 7.54 -15.05 3.07
CA ALA A 214 6.66 -15.59 4.10
C ALA A 214 6.72 -14.76 5.40
N ASN A 215 7.93 -14.37 5.83
CA ASN A 215 8.13 -13.51 6.99
C ASN A 215 7.51 -12.13 6.76
N GLN A 216 7.75 -11.51 5.60
CA GLN A 216 7.21 -10.21 5.24
C GLN A 216 5.68 -10.23 5.19
N TRP A 217 5.08 -11.27 4.60
CA TRP A 217 3.64 -11.48 4.58
C TRP A 217 3.06 -11.61 5.99
N THR A 218 3.68 -12.43 6.84
CA THR A 218 3.23 -12.67 8.21
C THR A 218 3.30 -11.40 9.05
N ARG A 219 4.41 -10.65 8.97
CA ARG A 219 4.58 -9.35 9.64
C ARG A 219 3.57 -8.32 9.14
N TYR A 220 3.37 -8.24 7.83
CA TYR A 220 2.37 -7.36 7.22
C TYR A 220 0.97 -7.67 7.74
N TYR A 221 0.57 -8.94 7.72
CA TYR A 221 -0.77 -9.38 8.11
C TYR A 221 -1.05 -9.18 9.61
N LEU A 222 -0.10 -9.56 10.48
CA LEU A 222 -0.21 -9.35 11.93
C LEU A 222 -0.21 -7.87 12.29
N GLY A 223 0.71 -7.10 11.69
CA GLY A 223 0.80 -5.65 11.90
C GLY A 223 -0.43 -4.89 11.38
N ARG A 224 -1.09 -5.43 10.35
CA ARG A 224 -2.37 -4.92 9.85
C ARG A 224 -3.50 -5.11 10.86
N GLY A 225 -3.63 -6.29 11.47
CA GLY A 225 -4.67 -6.54 12.48
C GLY A 225 -4.55 -5.64 13.71
N LYS A 226 -3.31 -5.42 14.19
CA LYS A 226 -3.04 -4.49 15.30
C LYS A 226 -3.47 -3.05 14.96
N ARG A 227 -3.13 -2.57 13.75
CA ARG A 227 -3.54 -1.24 13.25
C ARG A 227 -5.04 -1.11 13.05
N ALA A 228 -5.70 -2.18 12.60
CA ALA A 228 -7.16 -2.19 12.47
C ALA A 228 -7.86 -2.07 13.83
N ARG A 229 -7.31 -2.71 14.86
CA ARG A 229 -7.82 -2.60 16.24
C ARG A 229 -7.69 -1.18 16.77
N SER A 230 -6.51 -0.56 16.69
CA SER A 230 -6.32 0.82 17.12
C SER A 230 -7.19 1.79 16.33
N GLY A 231 -7.32 1.60 15.01
CA GLY A 231 -8.15 2.46 14.16
C GLY A 231 -9.65 2.39 14.46
N ILE A 232 -10.17 1.23 14.88
CA ILE A 232 -11.56 1.10 15.32
C ILE A 232 -11.76 1.74 16.70
N GLU A 233 -10.79 1.65 17.60
CA GLU A 233 -10.87 2.32 18.91
C GLU A 233 -10.89 3.85 18.74
N GLU A 234 -9.98 4.37 17.89
CA GLU A 234 -9.99 5.79 17.51
C GLU A 234 -11.32 6.19 16.85
N ALA A 235 -11.91 5.31 16.01
CA ALA A 235 -13.22 5.55 15.42
C ALA A 235 -14.35 5.54 16.47
N ARG A 236 -14.24 4.69 17.51
CA ARG A 236 -15.18 4.60 18.61
C ARG A 236 -15.18 5.87 19.44
N GLU A 237 -14.01 6.36 19.81
CA GLU A 237 -13.86 7.62 20.54
C GLU A 237 -14.43 8.79 19.73
N ALA A 238 -14.08 8.87 18.45
CA ALA A 238 -14.58 9.93 17.57
C ALA A 238 -16.10 9.84 17.37
N TYR A 239 -16.66 8.63 17.28
CA TYR A 239 -18.11 8.40 17.23
C TYR A 239 -18.79 8.80 18.53
N SER A 240 -18.29 8.38 19.69
CA SER A 240 -18.89 8.73 20.98
C SER A 240 -18.88 10.23 21.22
N GLN A 241 -17.78 10.91 20.87
CA GLN A 241 -17.68 12.37 20.96
C GLN A 241 -18.68 13.08 20.05
N ALA A 242 -18.95 12.54 18.85
CA ALA A 242 -19.93 13.11 17.93
C ALA A 242 -21.38 12.90 18.41
N VAL A 243 -21.70 11.73 18.96
CA VAL A 243 -23.04 11.42 19.49
C VAL A 243 -23.34 12.21 20.76
N VAL A 244 -22.39 12.32 21.70
CA VAL A 244 -22.54 13.15 22.90
C VAL A 244 -22.74 14.61 22.51
N GLY A 245 -21.95 15.09 21.54
CA GLY A 245 -22.10 16.42 21.00
C GLY A 245 -23.51 16.66 20.45
N ARG A 246 -24.08 15.70 19.72
CA ARG A 246 -25.40 15.85 19.09
C ARG A 246 -26.50 16.16 20.10
N ALA A 247 -26.45 15.52 21.28
CA ALA A 247 -27.40 15.77 22.36
C ALA A 247 -27.28 17.22 22.87
N ALA A 248 -26.07 17.66 23.20
CA ALA A 248 -25.82 19.03 23.65
C ALA A 248 -26.24 20.08 22.60
N ALA A 249 -26.00 19.82 21.32
CA ALA A 249 -26.45 20.70 20.24
C ALA A 249 -27.98 20.80 20.11
N GLY A 250 -28.71 19.77 20.54
CA GLY A 250 -30.18 19.77 20.62
C GLY A 250 -30.71 20.83 21.57
N ASP A 251 -30.08 20.97 22.74
CA ASP A 251 -30.49 21.92 23.78
C ASP A 251 -30.34 23.36 23.32
N TYR A 252 -29.27 23.68 22.58
CA TYR A 252 -29.03 25.03 22.04
C TYR A 252 -30.07 25.49 21.01
N LEU A 253 -30.78 24.58 20.31
CA LEU A 253 -31.81 24.96 19.34
C LEU A 253 -33.04 25.61 19.98
N GLN A 254 -33.33 25.29 21.25
CA GLN A 254 -34.45 25.89 21.96
C GLN A 254 -34.21 27.38 22.25
N LEU A 255 -32.96 27.83 22.21
CA LEU A 255 -32.55 29.21 22.48
C LEU A 255 -32.51 30.10 21.23
N ILE A 256 -32.74 29.54 20.03
CA ILE A 256 -32.59 30.27 18.78
C ILE A 256 -33.88 31.05 18.45
N PRO A 257 -33.80 32.36 18.16
CA PRO A 257 -34.95 33.13 17.71
C PRO A 257 -35.45 32.63 16.34
N THR A 258 -36.68 32.13 16.26
CA THR A 258 -37.28 31.64 15.00
C THR A 258 -37.78 32.76 14.09
N SER A 259 -37.85 33.99 14.59
CA SER A 259 -38.33 35.17 13.87
C SER A 259 -37.29 35.81 12.95
N ASP A 260 -36.01 35.42 13.04
CA ASP A 260 -34.92 35.96 12.23
C ASP A 260 -34.41 34.96 11.18
N ILE A 261 -33.99 35.49 10.03
CA ILE A 261 -33.52 34.74 8.86
C ILE A 261 -32.32 33.85 9.23
N TYR A 262 -31.42 34.33 10.09
CA TYR A 262 -30.28 33.52 10.53
C TYR A 262 -30.70 32.37 11.44
N GLY A 263 -31.69 32.57 12.32
CA GLY A 263 -32.23 31.48 13.14
C GLY A 263 -32.83 30.36 12.31
N VAL A 264 -33.61 30.70 11.27
CA VAL A 264 -34.17 29.73 10.31
C VAL A 264 -33.07 28.96 9.57
N GLN A 265 -31.99 29.64 9.17
CA GLN A 265 -30.84 29.00 8.53
C GLN A 265 -30.15 27.97 9.44
N VAL A 266 -29.97 28.29 10.72
CA VAL A 266 -29.34 27.37 11.69
C VAL A 266 -30.20 26.12 11.88
N ILE A 267 -31.52 26.28 11.97
CA ILE A 267 -32.48 25.17 12.07
C ILE A 267 -32.37 24.29 10.81
N ALA A 268 -32.38 24.87 9.61
CA ALA A 268 -32.24 24.13 8.35
C ALA A 268 -30.95 23.30 8.31
N ARG A 269 -29.81 23.89 8.69
CA ARG A 269 -28.52 23.18 8.76
C ARG A 269 -28.54 22.02 9.76
N TYR A 270 -29.16 22.23 10.92
CA TYR A 270 -29.30 21.17 11.90
C TYR A 270 -30.15 20.01 11.38
N THR A 271 -31.25 20.27 10.67
CA THR A 271 -32.08 19.19 10.09
C THR A 271 -31.30 18.30 9.12
N VAL A 272 -30.42 18.88 8.30
CA VAL A 272 -29.53 18.14 7.40
C VAL A 272 -28.51 17.34 8.19
N LEU A 273 -27.91 17.94 9.22
CA LEU A 273 -26.96 17.27 10.10
C LEU A 273 -27.59 16.04 10.78
N GLN A 274 -28.85 16.11 11.22
CA GLN A 274 -29.58 14.97 11.78
C GLN A 274 -29.69 13.80 10.80
N ARG A 275 -29.90 14.07 9.50
CA ARG A 275 -29.93 13.03 8.46
C ARG A 275 -28.58 12.31 8.34
N HIS A 276 -27.48 13.04 8.49
CA HIS A 276 -26.13 12.47 8.46
C HIS A 276 -25.78 11.70 9.73
N TYR A 277 -26.23 12.14 10.91
CA TYR A 277 -26.12 11.35 12.13
C TYR A 277 -26.83 9.99 12.01
N ARG A 278 -28.02 9.93 11.40
CA ARG A 278 -28.70 8.65 11.10
C ARG A 278 -27.93 7.78 10.10
N ARG A 279 -27.12 8.36 9.20
CA ARG A 279 -26.21 7.60 8.31
C ARG A 279 -25.00 7.08 9.09
N LEU A 280 -24.42 7.91 9.96
CA LEU A 280 -23.31 7.53 10.85
C LEU A 280 -23.72 6.38 11.77
N GLU A 281 -24.90 6.45 12.40
CA GLU A 281 -25.44 5.37 13.25
C GLU A 281 -25.63 4.07 12.48
N ARG A 282 -26.13 4.13 11.23
CA ARG A 282 -26.24 2.95 10.37
C ARG A 282 -24.88 2.36 10.04
N ALA A 283 -23.89 3.19 9.71
CA ALA A 283 -22.52 2.75 9.46
C ALA A 283 -21.88 2.13 10.72
N TRP A 284 -22.11 2.74 11.88
CA TRP A 284 -21.66 2.22 13.18
C TRP A 284 -22.31 0.88 13.53
N LYS A 285 -23.62 0.74 13.30
CA LYS A 285 -24.35 -0.52 13.51
C LYS A 285 -23.78 -1.67 12.67
N ILE A 286 -23.25 -1.38 11.48
CA ILE A 286 -22.57 -2.37 10.62
C ILE A 286 -21.19 -2.77 11.17
N ILE A 287 -20.47 -1.85 11.81
CA ILE A 287 -19.20 -2.15 12.50
C ILE A 287 -19.46 -3.04 13.73
N GLY A 288 -20.48 -2.70 14.53
CA GLY A 288 -20.84 -3.40 15.75
C GLY A 288 -19.72 -3.38 16.81
N ASN A 289 -19.71 -4.39 17.70
CA ASN A 289 -18.61 -4.62 18.63
C ASN A 289 -17.76 -5.81 18.12
N PRO A 290 -16.69 -5.57 17.36
CA PRO A 290 -15.89 -6.66 16.79
C PRO A 290 -15.19 -7.47 17.89
N VAL A 291 -15.25 -8.80 17.76
CA VAL A 291 -14.64 -9.75 18.72
C VAL A 291 -13.63 -10.64 18.00
N GLY A 292 -12.53 -10.97 18.67
CA GLY A 292 -11.58 -11.99 18.20
C GLY A 292 -10.96 -11.72 16.83
N LEU A 293 -11.09 -12.64 15.88
CA LEU A 293 -10.42 -12.56 14.58
C LEU A 293 -11.07 -11.57 13.61
N GLN A 294 -12.23 -10.99 13.97
CA GLN A 294 -12.90 -9.99 13.15
C GLN A 294 -12.06 -8.71 12.95
N TRP A 295 -11.10 -8.43 13.83
CA TRP A 295 -10.16 -7.30 13.68
C TRP A 295 -9.31 -7.40 12.41
N PHE A 296 -9.10 -8.60 11.86
CA PHE A 296 -8.26 -8.82 10.68
C PHE A 296 -9.00 -8.66 9.34
N GLY A 297 -10.31 -8.39 9.36
CA GLY A 297 -11.13 -8.25 8.15
C GLY A 297 -10.98 -6.89 7.43
N MET A 298 -10.66 -6.91 6.13
CA MET A 298 -10.41 -5.71 5.32
C MET A 298 -11.59 -4.72 5.23
N ARG A 299 -12.83 -5.23 5.16
CA ARG A 299 -14.03 -4.39 5.03
C ARG A 299 -14.27 -3.52 6.26
N ARG A 300 -13.96 -4.03 7.45
CA ARG A 300 -14.22 -3.34 8.72
C ARG A 300 -13.21 -2.23 8.99
N SER A 301 -11.93 -2.43 8.64
CA SER A 301 -10.92 -1.38 8.78
C SER A 301 -11.25 -0.14 7.93
N ARG A 302 -11.64 -0.34 6.66
CA ARG A 302 -12.06 0.77 5.79
C ARG A 302 -13.31 1.47 6.31
N LEU A 303 -14.26 0.69 6.85
CA LEU A 303 -15.48 1.24 7.43
C LEU A 303 -15.19 2.03 8.72
N ALA A 304 -14.24 1.59 9.53
CA ALA A 304 -13.81 2.29 10.74
C ALA A 304 -13.11 3.61 10.41
N GLU A 305 -12.24 3.63 9.41
CA GLU A 305 -11.62 4.85 8.90
C GLU A 305 -12.67 5.81 8.36
N TYR A 306 -13.64 5.30 7.57
CA TYR A 306 -14.78 6.09 7.13
C TYR A 306 -15.55 6.68 8.31
N VAL A 307 -15.93 5.88 9.31
CA VAL A 307 -16.66 6.36 10.49
C VAL A 307 -15.87 7.41 11.24
N LYS A 308 -14.56 7.21 11.47
CA LYS A 308 -13.69 8.16 12.17
C LYS A 308 -13.67 9.51 11.45
N THR A 309 -13.37 9.50 10.15
CA THR A 309 -13.31 10.73 9.36
C THR A 309 -14.68 11.40 9.30
N TYR A 310 -15.75 10.61 9.15
CA TYR A 310 -17.12 11.10 9.09
C TYR A 310 -17.61 11.69 10.42
N SER A 311 -17.26 11.08 11.55
CA SER A 311 -17.63 11.57 12.88
C SER A 311 -16.89 12.87 13.23
N VAL A 312 -15.61 12.99 12.87
CA VAL A 312 -14.84 14.22 13.03
C VAL A 312 -15.48 15.37 12.23
N GLN A 313 -15.88 15.09 10.99
CA GLN A 313 -16.56 16.09 10.14
C GLN A 313 -17.90 16.52 10.71
N LEU A 314 -18.71 15.57 11.16
CA LEU A 314 -20.02 15.86 11.75
C LEU A 314 -19.88 16.68 13.04
N ARG A 315 -18.88 16.39 13.86
CA ARG A 315 -18.56 17.17 15.06
C ARG A 315 -18.18 18.61 14.70
N ALA A 316 -17.38 18.82 13.65
CA ALA A 316 -17.03 20.16 13.19
C ALA A 316 -18.27 20.97 12.77
N MET A 317 -19.16 20.38 11.97
CA MET A 317 -20.41 21.02 11.57
C MET A 317 -21.31 21.30 12.74
N GLN A 318 -21.40 20.37 13.68
CA GLN A 318 -22.17 20.57 14.88
C GLN A 318 -21.64 21.76 15.68
N GLN A 319 -20.33 21.92 15.78
CA GLN A 319 -19.73 23.08 16.43
C GLN A 319 -20.13 24.40 15.75
N THR A 320 -20.25 24.44 14.41
CA THR A 320 -20.80 25.64 13.73
C THR A 320 -22.19 25.99 14.26
N VAL A 321 -23.06 24.99 14.39
CA VAL A 321 -24.46 25.17 14.80
C VAL A 321 -24.53 25.66 16.24
N VAL A 322 -23.70 25.10 17.11
CA VAL A 322 -23.61 25.53 18.52
C VAL A 322 -23.08 26.96 18.62
N ASN A 323 -21.99 27.29 17.92
CA ASN A 323 -21.42 28.64 17.94
C ASN A 323 -22.41 29.69 17.43
N CYS A 324 -23.20 29.37 16.40
CA CYS A 324 -24.19 30.31 15.92
C CYS A 324 -25.45 30.39 16.76
N ALA A 325 -25.86 29.30 17.41
CA ALA A 325 -26.88 29.36 18.46
C ALA A 325 -26.42 30.31 19.58
N GLN A 326 -25.20 30.11 20.10
CA GLN A 326 -24.60 30.96 21.15
C GLN A 326 -24.49 32.43 20.74
N LEU A 327 -24.09 32.70 19.49
CA LEU A 327 -24.01 34.05 18.95
C LEU A 327 -25.38 34.74 18.90
N LEU A 328 -26.39 34.05 18.38
CA LEU A 328 -27.75 34.61 18.22
C LEU A 328 -28.47 34.78 19.56
N SER A 329 -28.28 33.85 20.50
CA SER A 329 -28.86 33.92 21.84
C SER A 329 -28.07 34.80 22.82
N LYS A 330 -26.86 35.29 22.42
CA LYS A 330 -25.89 35.99 23.28
C LYS A 330 -25.54 35.22 24.57
N THR A 331 -25.49 33.89 24.51
CA THR A 331 -25.17 33.04 25.68
C THR A 331 -23.78 32.40 25.55
N GLY A 332 -23.09 32.17 26.67
CA GLY A 332 -21.80 31.47 26.69
C GLY A 332 -20.69 32.25 25.96
N SER A 333 -19.90 31.55 25.14
CA SER A 333 -18.77 32.10 24.35
C SER A 333 -19.20 32.84 23.08
N TRP A 334 -20.26 33.65 23.17
CA TRP A 334 -20.81 34.36 22.01
C TRP A 334 -19.83 35.39 21.42
N ARG A 335 -18.96 36.00 22.25
CA ARG A 335 -17.94 36.96 21.79
C ARG A 335 -16.87 36.30 20.92
N GLU A 336 -16.43 35.10 21.30
CA GLU A 336 -15.51 34.30 20.49
C GLU A 336 -16.18 33.84 19.19
N SER A 337 -17.45 33.47 19.26
CA SER A 337 -18.25 33.14 18.07
C SER A 337 -18.41 34.34 17.13
N TRP A 338 -18.54 35.56 17.66
CA TRP A 338 -18.54 36.80 16.87
C TRP A 338 -17.18 37.05 16.19
N GLU A 339 -16.08 36.90 16.92
CA GLU A 339 -14.74 37.07 16.35
C GLU A 339 -14.47 36.07 15.22
N ASN A 340 -14.93 34.83 15.38
CA ASN A 340 -14.88 33.80 14.33
C ASN A 340 -15.65 34.22 13.07
N GLU A 341 -16.78 34.93 13.20
CA GLU A 341 -17.52 35.49 12.07
C GLU A 341 -16.78 36.66 11.39
N CYS A 342 -16.04 37.47 12.12
CA CYS A 342 -15.30 38.61 11.56
C CYS A 342 -14.08 38.16 10.72
N VAL A 343 -13.45 37.03 11.07
CA VAL A 343 -12.24 36.52 10.39
C VAL A 343 -12.43 36.38 8.86
N PRO A 344 -13.45 35.68 8.33
CA PRO A 344 -13.63 35.58 6.88
C PRO A 344 -13.83 36.91 6.17
N VAL A 345 -14.53 37.87 6.80
CA VAL A 345 -14.78 39.20 6.19
C VAL A 345 -13.51 40.03 6.14
N ARG A 346 -12.68 39.99 7.20
CA ARG A 346 -11.35 40.62 7.18
C ARG A 346 -10.49 40.01 6.08
N GLN A 347 -10.56 38.70 5.90
CA GLN A 347 -9.86 38.01 4.81
C GLN A 347 -10.38 38.40 3.43
N ASP A 348 -11.70 38.53 3.24
CA ASP A 348 -12.30 39.00 1.99
C ASP A 348 -11.83 40.42 1.66
N ILE A 349 -11.84 41.33 2.64
CA ILE A 349 -11.38 42.72 2.49
C ILE A 349 -9.87 42.76 2.22
N ALA A 350 -9.07 41.93 2.91
CA ALA A 350 -7.64 41.83 2.66
C ALA A 350 -7.30 41.19 1.30
N ALA A 351 -8.13 40.25 0.82
CA ALA A 351 -7.97 39.62 -0.49
C ALA A 351 -8.12 40.65 -1.61
N VAL A 352 -9.07 41.58 -1.48
CA VAL A 352 -9.18 42.75 -2.36
C VAL A 352 -7.84 43.50 -2.39
N ALA A 353 -7.27 43.88 -1.24
CA ALA A 353 -5.97 44.56 -1.21
C ALA A 353 -4.84 43.77 -1.91
N ARG A 354 -4.78 42.45 -1.69
CA ARG A 354 -3.78 41.56 -2.28
C ARG A 354 -3.93 41.40 -3.80
N MET A 355 -5.16 41.38 -4.32
CA MET A 355 -5.37 41.34 -5.77
C MET A 355 -4.73 42.56 -6.47
N PHE A 356 -4.69 43.72 -5.80
CA PHE A 356 -4.18 44.97 -6.35
C PHE A 356 -2.71 45.28 -6.01
N SER A 357 -2.05 44.48 -5.16
CA SER A 357 -0.61 44.66 -4.90
C SER A 357 0.28 44.19 -6.06
N TYR A 358 -0.24 43.35 -6.95
CA TYR A 358 0.48 42.78 -8.09
C TYR A 358 0.15 43.45 -9.43
N VAL A 359 -0.66 44.51 -9.43
CA VAL A 359 -1.12 45.15 -10.67
C VAL A 359 -0.02 46.07 -11.24
N PRO A 360 0.29 45.97 -12.55
CA PRO A 360 1.33 46.80 -13.19
C PRO A 360 1.11 48.31 -13.00
N ARG A 361 2.20 49.10 -13.04
CA ARG A 361 2.21 50.57 -12.84
C ARG A 361 1.17 51.36 -13.65
N ILE A 362 0.68 50.80 -14.75
CA ILE A 362 -0.32 51.38 -15.66
C ILE A 362 -1.69 51.59 -14.97
N HIS A 363 -2.01 50.84 -13.91
CA HIS A 363 -3.29 50.96 -13.20
C HIS A 363 -3.16 51.48 -11.76
N ARG A 364 -2.16 52.34 -11.50
CA ARG A 364 -1.89 52.90 -10.16
C ARG A 364 -3.11 53.58 -9.52
N GLN A 365 -3.90 54.29 -10.32
CA GLN A 365 -5.15 54.93 -9.86
C GLN A 365 -6.18 53.92 -9.34
N PHE A 366 -6.22 52.72 -9.93
CA PHE A 366 -7.10 51.64 -9.48
C PHE A 366 -6.62 51.03 -8.15
N GLY A 367 -5.29 50.85 -7.99
CA GLY A 367 -4.69 50.41 -6.73
C GLY A 367 -4.99 51.37 -5.57
N GLU A 368 -4.94 52.69 -5.82
CA GLU A 368 -5.30 53.71 -4.84
C GLU A 368 -6.80 53.68 -4.47
N LYS A 369 -7.69 53.47 -5.47
CA LYS A 369 -9.13 53.26 -5.27
C LYS A 369 -9.41 52.03 -4.40
N ALA A 370 -8.72 50.92 -4.65
CA ALA A 370 -8.85 49.69 -3.88
C ALA A 370 -8.35 49.85 -2.43
N LEU A 371 -7.19 50.48 -2.22
CA LEU A 371 -6.67 50.75 -0.87
C LEU A 371 -7.61 51.66 -0.06
N LYS A 372 -8.18 52.69 -0.69
CA LYS A 372 -9.18 53.56 -0.06
C LYS A 372 -10.45 52.77 0.32
N TRP A 373 -10.92 51.90 -0.57
CA TRP A 373 -12.05 51.03 -0.31
C TRP A 373 -11.79 50.07 0.86
N VAL A 374 -10.61 49.43 0.90
CA VAL A 374 -10.19 48.52 1.98
C VAL A 374 -10.21 49.22 3.33
N LYS A 375 -9.61 50.42 3.43
CA LYS A 375 -9.61 51.22 4.67
C LYS A 375 -11.02 51.57 5.13
N LEU A 376 -11.87 52.01 4.20
CA LEU A 376 -13.27 52.34 4.49
C LEU A 376 -14.03 51.12 5.05
N LYS A 377 -13.87 49.95 4.44
CA LYS A 377 -14.57 48.73 4.83
C LYS A 377 -14.03 48.08 6.09
N GLN A 378 -12.75 48.22 6.38
CA GLN A 378 -12.18 47.88 7.69
C GLN A 378 -12.79 48.74 8.80
N ALA A 379 -12.87 50.06 8.60
CA ALA A 379 -13.49 50.96 9.57
C ALA A 379 -14.98 50.64 9.82
N GLU A 380 -15.75 50.32 8.77
CA GLU A 380 -17.16 49.89 8.89
C GLU A 380 -17.30 48.58 9.68
N LEU A 381 -16.37 47.63 9.51
CA LEU A 381 -16.33 46.38 10.27
C LEU A 381 -16.01 46.61 11.76
N ASP A 382 -15.04 47.48 12.05
CA ASP A 382 -14.65 47.81 13.42
C ASP A 382 -15.78 48.56 14.14
N GLU A 383 -16.47 49.49 13.46
CA GLU A 383 -17.65 50.17 13.97
C GLU A 383 -18.79 49.17 14.26
N THR A 384 -19.00 48.20 13.38
CA THR A 384 -20.02 47.16 13.60
C THR A 384 -19.66 46.31 14.83
N THR A 385 -18.39 45.92 14.96
CA THR A 385 -17.91 45.16 16.12
C THR A 385 -18.12 45.92 17.42
N THR A 386 -17.80 47.21 17.46
CA THR A 386 -18.05 48.04 18.66
C THR A 386 -19.54 48.16 18.99
N LYS A 387 -20.42 48.31 17.99
CA LYS A 387 -21.89 48.35 18.19
C LYS A 387 -22.46 47.04 18.74
N VAL A 388 -21.93 45.90 18.30
CA VAL A 388 -22.33 44.57 18.82
C VAL A 388 -21.86 44.38 20.26
N LEU A 389 -20.61 44.75 20.56
CA LEU A 389 -20.04 44.63 21.90
C LEU A 389 -20.69 45.57 22.92
N THR A 390 -21.16 46.74 22.48
CA THR A 390 -21.90 47.72 23.31
C THR A 390 -23.41 47.47 23.34
N GLU A 391 -23.87 46.33 22.82
CA GLU A 391 -25.28 45.90 22.76
C GLU A 391 -26.23 46.83 22.01
N ARG A 392 -25.69 47.81 21.27
CA ARG A 392 -26.47 48.75 20.44
C ARG A 392 -27.01 48.13 19.16
N MET A 393 -26.55 46.92 18.81
CA MET A 393 -26.96 46.18 17.62
C MET A 393 -27.21 44.71 17.97
N SER A 394 -28.24 44.10 17.37
CA SER A 394 -28.47 42.67 17.54
C SER A 394 -27.45 41.85 16.72
N PRO A 395 -27.06 40.63 17.17
CA PRO A 395 -26.15 39.76 16.42
C PRO A 395 -26.66 39.45 15.01
N ALA A 396 -27.98 39.33 14.85
CA ALA A 396 -28.65 39.15 13.57
C ALA A 396 -28.39 40.31 12.59
N GLU A 397 -28.60 41.56 13.03
CA GLU A 397 -28.34 42.74 12.20
C GLU A 397 -26.87 42.87 11.85
N ALA A 398 -25.99 42.57 12.80
CA ALA A 398 -24.55 42.59 12.58
C ALA A 398 -24.13 41.55 11.54
N LEU A 399 -24.68 40.34 11.58
CA LEU A 399 -24.47 39.32 10.54
C LEU A 399 -24.93 39.80 9.14
N ARG A 400 -25.98 40.64 9.05
CA ARG A 400 -26.39 41.27 7.77
C ARG A 400 -25.35 42.25 7.27
N VAL A 401 -24.79 43.07 8.16
CA VAL A 401 -23.69 43.98 7.81
C VAL A 401 -22.48 43.19 7.33
N LEU A 402 -22.09 42.14 8.05
CA LEU A 402 -20.98 41.29 7.63
C LEU A 402 -21.24 40.63 6.27
N ASN A 403 -22.46 40.16 5.99
CA ASN A 403 -22.83 39.61 4.68
C ASN A 403 -22.75 40.68 3.58
N ARG A 404 -23.24 41.89 3.86
CA ARG A 404 -23.15 43.04 2.94
C ARG A 404 -21.70 43.39 2.64
N LEU A 405 -20.81 43.35 3.63
CA LEU A 405 -19.38 43.60 3.46
C LEU A 405 -18.73 42.55 2.54
N SER A 406 -18.99 41.26 2.75
CA SER A 406 -18.49 40.20 1.84
C SER A 406 -19.04 40.34 0.42
N VAL A 407 -20.33 40.63 0.25
CA VAL A 407 -20.92 40.88 -1.08
C VAL A 407 -20.31 42.12 -1.74
N ALA A 408 -20.06 43.17 -0.97
CA ALA A 408 -19.38 44.37 -1.47
C ALA A 408 -17.94 44.07 -1.89
N ALA A 409 -17.22 43.23 -1.13
CA ALA A 409 -15.87 42.77 -1.50
C ALA A 409 -15.89 41.99 -2.82
N ASN A 410 -16.85 41.07 -2.99
CA ASN A 410 -17.00 40.31 -4.23
C ASN A 410 -17.36 41.22 -5.41
N LYS A 411 -18.36 42.09 -5.25
CA LYS A 411 -18.74 43.04 -6.31
C LYS A 411 -17.60 43.98 -6.66
N PHE A 412 -16.80 44.43 -5.69
CA PHE A 412 -15.63 45.25 -5.96
C PHE A 412 -14.58 44.46 -6.75
N ALA A 413 -14.32 43.20 -6.39
CA ALA A 413 -13.40 42.34 -7.13
C ALA A 413 -13.89 42.05 -8.56
N GLU A 414 -15.18 41.78 -8.75
CA GLU A 414 -15.80 41.59 -10.08
C GLU A 414 -15.71 42.87 -10.91
N GLN A 415 -16.14 44.02 -10.37
CA GLN A 415 -16.03 45.31 -11.05
C GLN A 415 -14.59 45.67 -11.37
N ALA A 416 -13.64 45.30 -10.52
CA ALA A 416 -12.22 45.53 -10.79
C ALA A 416 -11.73 44.71 -11.98
N VAL A 417 -12.15 43.44 -12.05
CA VAL A 417 -11.86 42.60 -13.21
C VAL A 417 -12.58 43.15 -14.46
N ASP A 418 -13.80 43.63 -14.36
CA ASP A 418 -14.46 44.20 -15.53
C ASP A 418 -13.77 45.51 -15.97
N GLU A 419 -13.49 46.44 -15.06
CA GLU A 419 -12.90 47.77 -15.33
C GLU A 419 -11.44 47.68 -15.82
N LEU A 420 -10.64 46.75 -15.28
CA LEU A 420 -9.27 46.50 -15.75
C LEU A 420 -9.23 45.82 -17.12
N PHE A 421 -10.29 45.10 -17.51
CA PHE A 421 -10.31 44.25 -18.70
C PHE A 421 -11.37 44.67 -19.76
N TRP A 422 -12.00 45.84 -19.65
CA TRP A 422 -12.97 46.37 -20.62
C TRP A 422 -12.31 47.08 -21.80
N GLY A 423 -12.48 46.55 -23.03
CA GLY A 423 -12.01 47.13 -24.29
C GLY A 423 -12.04 46.12 -25.45
N LYS A 424 -11.96 46.57 -26.73
CA LYS A 424 -12.10 45.73 -27.95
C LYS A 424 -11.01 44.64 -28.14
N SER A 425 -10.11 44.44 -27.17
CA SER A 425 -9.14 43.34 -27.09
C SER A 425 -9.39 42.39 -25.89
N SER A 426 -10.60 42.43 -25.31
CA SER A 426 -11.03 41.73 -24.10
C SER A 426 -10.76 40.22 -24.08
N ARG A 427 -10.73 39.52 -25.22
CA ARG A 427 -10.41 38.07 -25.26
C ARG A 427 -8.93 37.76 -25.09
N ASP A 428 -8.03 38.56 -25.66
CA ASP A 428 -6.60 38.26 -25.65
C ASP A 428 -5.96 38.66 -24.32
N HIS A 429 -6.36 39.80 -23.74
CA HIS A 429 -5.90 40.22 -22.41
C HIS A 429 -6.46 39.32 -21.29
N TYR A 430 -7.73 38.91 -21.37
CA TYR A 430 -8.29 37.92 -20.45
C TYR A 430 -7.61 36.55 -20.59
N ARG A 431 -7.26 36.13 -21.82
CA ARG A 431 -6.51 34.89 -22.07
C ARG A 431 -5.09 34.97 -21.50
N GLU A 432 -4.41 36.11 -21.61
CA GLU A 432 -3.05 36.30 -21.09
C GLU A 432 -3.03 36.44 -19.55
N TYR A 433 -4.01 37.13 -18.96
CA TYR A 433 -4.17 37.17 -17.51
C TYR A 433 -4.60 35.80 -16.94
N ARG A 434 -5.47 35.06 -17.63
CA ARG A 434 -5.80 33.68 -17.28
C ARG A 434 -4.59 32.76 -17.41
N LYS A 435 -3.74 32.91 -18.43
CA LYS A 435 -2.44 32.21 -18.54
C LYS A 435 -1.49 32.60 -17.41
N TYR A 436 -1.45 33.87 -17.00
CA TYR A 436 -0.65 34.32 -15.87
C TYR A 436 -1.13 33.72 -14.54
N LEU A 437 -2.45 33.72 -14.29
CA LEU A 437 -3.06 33.03 -13.15
C LEU A 437 -2.81 31.51 -13.20
N LEU A 438 -2.82 30.89 -14.38
CA LEU A 438 -2.50 29.47 -14.57
C LEU A 438 -1.00 29.19 -14.35
N ARG A 439 -0.09 30.07 -14.80
CA ARG A 439 1.36 29.94 -14.57
C ARG A 439 1.69 30.10 -13.09
N TYR A 440 1.08 31.08 -12.42
CA TYR A 440 1.16 31.24 -10.97
C TYR A 440 0.58 30.03 -10.22
N ARG A 441 -0.52 29.44 -10.72
CA ARG A 441 -1.10 28.19 -10.23
C ARG A 441 -0.13 27.02 -10.40
N GLU A 442 0.64 26.97 -11.49
CA GLU A 442 1.64 25.94 -11.80
C GLU A 442 2.91 26.05 -10.96
N GLU A 443 3.42 27.27 -10.75
CA GLU A 443 4.53 27.59 -9.84
C GLU A 443 4.16 27.23 -8.39
N SER A 444 2.94 27.57 -7.96
CA SER A 444 2.39 27.14 -6.67
C SER A 444 2.22 25.60 -6.59
N ARG A 445 1.88 24.95 -7.70
CA ARG A 445 1.77 23.48 -7.82
C ARG A 445 3.12 22.78 -7.70
N GLN A 446 4.20 23.39 -8.18
CA GLN A 446 5.56 22.84 -8.05
C GLN A 446 6.07 22.93 -6.61
N GLY A 447 5.80 24.04 -5.91
CA GLY A 447 6.00 24.13 -4.45
C GLY A 447 5.11 23.17 -3.65
N LEU A 448 3.94 22.81 -4.18
CA LEU A 448 3.04 21.82 -3.58
C LEU A 448 3.49 20.37 -3.84
N LYS A 449 4.03 20.05 -5.03
CA LYS A 449 4.51 18.69 -5.37
C LYS A 449 5.66 18.21 -4.49
N SER A 450 6.51 19.12 -4.03
CA SER A 450 7.55 18.82 -3.03
C SER A 450 6.98 18.60 -1.62
N ALA A 451 5.85 19.25 -1.29
CA ALA A 451 5.12 19.08 -0.03
C ALA A 451 4.10 17.91 -0.03
N THR A 452 3.70 17.38 -1.20
CA THR A 452 2.67 16.34 -1.36
C THR A 452 3.21 14.95 -1.68
N LYS A 453 4.46 14.61 -1.36
CA LYS A 453 4.76 13.18 -1.12
C LYS A 453 3.83 12.74 0.00
N PRO A 454 2.91 11.78 -0.21
CA PRO A 454 1.93 11.43 0.79
C PRO A 454 2.67 10.83 1.99
N SER A 455 2.86 11.63 3.05
CA SER A 455 3.00 11.06 4.37
C SER A 455 1.70 10.33 4.66
N SER A 456 1.80 9.04 4.95
CA SER A 456 0.68 8.22 5.39
C SER A 456 0.01 8.88 6.60
N ARG A 457 -1.14 9.52 6.38
CA ARG A 457 -2.12 10.14 7.32
C ARG A 457 -2.23 11.66 7.15
N PRO A 458 -3.33 12.20 6.59
CA PRO A 458 -3.71 13.58 6.90
C PRO A 458 -4.08 13.66 8.39
N GLN A 459 -3.25 14.34 9.18
CA GLN A 459 -3.51 14.56 10.60
C GLN A 459 -4.33 15.84 10.76
N PHE A 460 -5.65 15.66 10.85
CA PHE A 460 -6.52 16.71 11.37
C PHE A 460 -6.44 16.68 12.89
N ARG A 461 -6.10 17.80 13.52
CA ARG A 461 -6.21 17.93 14.99
C ARG A 461 -7.52 18.65 15.28
N VAL A 462 -8.44 17.98 15.98
CA VAL A 462 -9.67 18.59 16.47
C VAL A 462 -9.38 19.17 17.85
N GLY A 463 -9.27 20.48 17.94
CA GLY A 463 -9.18 21.17 19.23
C GLY A 463 -10.57 21.48 19.79
N ALA A 464 -10.62 22.02 21.00
CA ALA A 464 -11.86 22.54 21.59
C ALA A 464 -12.52 23.65 20.74
N HIS A 465 -11.79 24.26 19.81
CA HIS A 465 -12.18 25.44 19.04
C HIS A 465 -12.25 25.21 17.52
N GLY A 466 -12.19 23.94 17.06
CA GLY A 466 -12.37 23.58 15.65
C GLY A 466 -11.39 22.53 15.12
N VAL A 467 -11.44 22.27 13.81
CA VAL A 467 -10.55 21.31 13.12
C VAL A 467 -9.39 22.05 12.46
N TYR A 468 -8.16 21.69 12.84
CA TYR A 468 -6.92 22.24 12.31
C TYR A 468 -6.26 21.23 11.36
N TYR A 469 -5.77 21.73 10.22
CA TYR A 469 -4.89 20.96 9.35
C TYR A 469 -3.45 21.09 9.86
N VAL A 470 -2.80 19.98 10.20
CA VAL A 470 -1.40 19.98 10.64
C VAL A 470 -0.52 19.48 9.48
N THR A 471 0.21 20.39 8.86
CA THR A 471 1.34 20.04 7.97
C THR A 471 2.57 19.76 8.81
N PRO A 472 3.25 18.62 8.61
CA PRO A 472 4.57 18.38 9.19
C PRO A 472 5.61 19.06 8.30
N SER A 473 5.83 20.37 8.43
CA SER A 473 7.03 21.00 7.88
C SER A 473 7.84 21.67 8.98
N ASN A 474 9.13 21.34 9.05
CA ASN A 474 10.12 21.90 9.97
C ASN A 474 10.54 23.34 9.58
N SER A 475 9.67 24.12 8.94
CA SER A 475 9.94 25.51 8.60
C SER A 475 9.09 26.39 9.50
N ALA A 476 9.76 27.11 10.41
CA ALA A 476 9.15 28.03 11.36
C ALA A 476 8.56 29.30 10.73
N ASP A 477 8.48 29.39 9.40
CA ASP A 477 7.87 30.51 8.68
C ASP A 477 6.80 30.00 7.71
N GLU A 478 5.64 30.67 7.76
CA GLU A 478 4.43 30.44 6.96
C GLU A 478 3.58 29.20 7.31
N GLY A 479 3.19 29.11 8.59
CA GLY A 479 1.92 28.49 8.95
C GLY A 479 0.77 29.33 8.39
N HIS A 480 0.32 29.07 7.16
CA HIS A 480 -0.94 29.64 6.68
C HIS A 480 -2.09 29.00 7.46
N GLU A 481 -2.51 29.65 8.55
CA GLU A 481 -3.79 29.38 9.21
C GLU A 481 -4.91 29.61 8.20
N PHE A 482 -5.39 28.53 7.58
CA PHE A 482 -6.62 28.56 6.81
C PHE A 482 -7.76 28.98 7.75
N SER A 483 -8.62 29.91 7.30
CA SER A 483 -9.82 30.25 8.04
C SER A 483 -10.64 29.00 8.28
N ASN A 484 -11.07 28.83 9.53
CA ASN A 484 -11.96 27.76 9.89
C ASN A 484 -13.38 28.09 9.43
N VAL A 485 -13.62 28.07 8.11
CA VAL A 485 -14.95 28.25 7.50
C VAL A 485 -15.96 27.22 8.06
N SER A 486 -15.45 26.14 8.67
CA SER A 486 -16.23 25.15 9.41
C SER A 486 -16.58 25.55 10.85
N VAL A 487 -16.42 26.83 11.22
CA VAL A 487 -16.81 27.36 12.53
C VAL A 487 -17.81 28.52 12.38
N THR A 488 -18.05 29.00 11.15
CA THR A 488 -18.91 30.16 10.89
C THR A 488 -20.33 29.79 10.45
N VAL A 489 -21.31 30.59 10.91
CA VAL A 489 -22.68 30.67 10.42
C VAL A 489 -22.67 31.00 8.94
N ARG A 490 -21.79 31.91 8.50
CA ARG A 490 -21.77 32.35 7.11
C ARG A 490 -20.84 31.46 6.30
N MET A 491 -21.43 30.59 5.50
CA MET A 491 -20.75 29.98 4.35
C MET A 491 -21.13 30.83 3.16
N ASN A 492 -20.32 31.84 2.84
CA ASN A 492 -20.57 32.66 1.65
C ASN A 492 -19.89 32.01 0.44
N PRO A 493 -20.64 31.35 -0.48
CA PRO A 493 -20.05 30.75 -1.67
C PRO A 493 -19.41 31.81 -2.60
N TRP A 494 -19.76 33.09 -2.42
CA TRP A 494 -19.25 34.22 -3.20
C TRP A 494 -18.17 35.00 -2.45
N SER A 495 -17.57 34.43 -1.40
CA SER A 495 -16.42 35.03 -0.72
C SER A 495 -15.20 35.01 -1.65
N PRO A 496 -14.56 36.17 -1.89
CA PRO A 496 -13.29 36.23 -2.63
C PRO A 496 -12.20 35.40 -1.96
N ALA A 497 -12.13 35.36 -0.63
CA ALA A 497 -11.16 34.57 0.10
C ALA A 497 -11.39 33.06 -0.08
N ALA A 498 -12.64 32.59 0.01
CA ALA A 498 -13.00 31.18 -0.22
C ALA A 498 -12.72 30.75 -1.68
N SER A 499 -13.04 31.62 -2.64
CA SER A 499 -12.77 31.38 -4.06
C SER A 499 -11.27 31.34 -4.35
N PHE A 500 -10.49 32.25 -3.75
CA PHE A 500 -9.03 32.31 -3.90
C PHE A 500 -8.33 31.05 -3.34
N VAL A 501 -8.80 30.53 -2.20
CA VAL A 501 -8.28 29.27 -1.62
C VAL A 501 -8.65 28.04 -2.47
N ALA A 502 -9.88 27.98 -2.97
CA ALA A 502 -10.32 26.93 -3.89
C ALA A 502 -9.58 26.96 -5.25
N LEU A 503 -9.21 28.15 -5.72
CA LEU A 503 -8.40 28.33 -6.93
C LEU A 503 -6.93 27.90 -6.72
N ARG A 504 -6.37 28.13 -5.53
CA ARG A 504 -5.02 27.69 -5.14
C ARG A 504 -4.90 26.18 -4.94
N THR A 505 -5.99 25.50 -4.59
CA THR A 505 -6.00 24.05 -4.35
C THR A 505 -6.77 23.34 -5.47
N GLU A 506 -6.06 22.82 -6.48
CA GLU A 506 -6.69 22.09 -7.61
C GLU A 506 -7.36 20.77 -7.21
N THR A 507 -7.19 20.36 -5.95
CA THR A 507 -8.01 19.34 -5.35
C THR A 507 -8.87 20.02 -4.29
N PRO A 508 -10.15 19.67 -4.22
CA PRO A 508 -11.04 20.24 -3.23
C PRO A 508 -10.45 20.07 -1.82
N GLY A 509 -10.10 21.18 -1.18
CA GLY A 509 -9.49 21.21 0.15
C GLY A 509 -10.37 20.54 1.22
N PRO A 510 -9.78 20.13 2.35
CA PRO A 510 -10.31 19.05 3.19
C PRO A 510 -11.44 19.45 4.16
N MET A 511 -12.31 20.37 3.80
CA MET A 511 -13.61 20.45 4.48
C MET A 511 -14.73 20.90 3.56
N SER A 512 -14.49 21.84 2.65
CA SER A 512 -15.53 22.40 1.77
C SER A 512 -16.17 21.39 0.80
N VAL A 513 -15.63 20.18 0.64
CA VAL A 513 -16.11 19.21 -0.38
C VAL A 513 -16.48 17.84 0.19
N TYR A 514 -16.51 17.67 1.51
CA TYR A 514 -17.13 16.47 2.06
C TYR A 514 -18.64 16.52 1.91
N ALA A 515 -19.25 15.37 1.58
CA ALA A 515 -20.68 15.26 1.33
C ALA A 515 -21.55 15.95 2.40
N PRO A 516 -21.29 15.86 3.72
CA PRO A 516 -22.13 16.55 4.68
C PRO A 516 -21.86 18.06 4.74
N VAL A 517 -20.66 18.56 4.40
CA VAL A 517 -20.40 20.01 4.32
C VAL A 517 -21.09 20.59 3.10
N ARG A 518 -20.98 19.90 1.97
CA ARG A 518 -21.68 20.26 0.73
C ARG A 518 -23.18 20.27 0.94
N ASP A 519 -23.76 19.21 1.49
CA ASP A 519 -25.20 19.11 1.73
C ASP A 519 -25.70 20.21 2.70
N ILE A 520 -24.89 20.62 3.70
CA ILE A 520 -25.18 21.76 4.59
C ILE A 520 -25.07 23.10 3.87
N SER A 521 -24.05 23.27 3.00
CA SER A 521 -23.89 24.45 2.16
C SER A 521 -25.07 24.60 1.20
N ASP A 522 -25.49 23.52 0.55
CA ASP A 522 -26.65 23.50 -0.35
C ASP A 522 -27.93 23.86 0.41
N ALA A 523 -28.12 23.30 1.61
CA ALA A 523 -29.26 23.66 2.47
C ALA A 523 -29.24 25.14 2.90
N TYR A 524 -28.05 25.70 3.15
CA TYR A 524 -27.89 27.12 3.43
C TYR A 524 -28.23 27.98 2.22
N GLN A 525 -27.77 27.62 1.02
CA GLN A 525 -28.12 28.32 -0.23
C GLN A 525 -29.62 28.28 -0.48
N CYS A 526 -30.26 27.13 -0.25
CA CYS A 526 -31.72 27.00 -0.31
C CYS A 526 -32.42 27.90 0.71
N ALA A 527 -31.92 28.00 1.94
CA ALA A 527 -32.50 28.87 2.97
C ALA A 527 -32.38 30.36 2.63
N VAL A 528 -31.28 30.78 1.98
CA VAL A 528 -31.09 32.15 1.48
C VAL A 528 -32.00 32.45 0.28
N ALA A 529 -32.30 31.45 -0.54
CA ALA A 529 -33.11 31.59 -1.75
C ALA A 529 -34.64 31.59 -1.49
N LEU A 530 -35.10 31.27 -0.28
CA LEU A 530 -36.53 31.29 0.07
C LEU A 530 -37.04 32.74 0.23
N PRO A 531 -37.98 33.21 -0.61
CA PRO A 531 -38.56 34.55 -0.46
C PRO A 531 -39.69 34.52 0.58
N GLY A 532 -39.48 35.03 1.80
CA GLY A 532 -40.58 35.13 2.77
C GLY A 532 -40.26 35.56 4.19
N VAL A 533 -40.15 36.87 4.42
CA VAL A 533 -40.93 37.56 5.47
C VAL A 533 -41.56 38.77 4.77
N LYS A 534 -42.62 38.51 4.00
CA LYS A 534 -43.45 39.58 3.42
C LYS A 534 -44.52 39.94 4.43
N GLN A 535 -44.61 41.23 4.72
CA GLN A 535 -45.74 41.95 5.31
C GLN A 535 -47.08 41.22 5.13
N GLU A 536 -47.62 40.72 6.23
CA GLU A 536 -48.93 40.06 6.27
C GLU A 536 -50.09 41.06 6.43
N SER A 537 -49.93 42.33 6.03
CA SER A 537 -50.93 43.38 6.29
C SER A 537 -51.53 44.08 5.07
N GLU A 538 -51.14 43.79 3.81
CA GLU A 538 -51.63 44.58 2.66
C GLU A 538 -52.49 43.84 1.61
N ILE A 539 -52.85 42.56 1.78
CA ILE A 539 -53.69 41.86 0.79
C ILE A 539 -55.19 41.84 1.16
N LYS A 540 -55.60 42.40 2.31
CA LYS A 540 -57.03 42.50 2.68
C LYS A 540 -57.72 43.82 2.28
N LYS A 541 -57.02 44.75 1.65
CA LYS A 541 -57.60 46.03 1.20
C LYS A 541 -57.22 46.32 -0.25
N ASN A 542 -57.84 45.60 -1.18
CA ASN A 542 -58.28 46.11 -2.47
C ASN A 542 -59.27 45.08 -3.04
N PHE A 543 -60.55 45.24 -2.72
CA PHE A 543 -61.56 45.82 -3.62
C PHE A 543 -61.82 44.91 -4.83
N LYS A 544 -62.89 44.09 -4.80
CA LYS A 544 -64.22 44.45 -5.35
C LYS A 544 -64.11 45.02 -6.77
N GLY A 545 -64.37 44.17 -7.76
CA GLY A 545 -64.65 44.59 -9.14
C GLY A 545 -64.50 43.44 -10.13
N GLU A 546 -65.62 43.09 -10.77
CA GLU A 546 -65.70 42.46 -12.10
C GLU A 546 -65.23 41.00 -12.24
N SER A 547 -65.87 40.10 -12.99
CA SER A 547 -67.13 40.10 -13.72
C SER A 547 -67.41 38.66 -14.16
N ARG A 548 -68.69 38.32 -14.28
CA ARG A 548 -69.24 37.13 -14.93
C ARG A 548 -68.78 37.01 -16.40
N ARG A 549 -68.68 35.75 -16.86
CA ARG A 549 -68.69 35.17 -18.24
C ARG A 549 -67.48 34.25 -18.38
N LYS A 550 -67.59 32.98 -18.75
CA LYS A 550 -68.63 32.14 -19.36
C LYS A 550 -68.47 30.74 -18.79
#